data_AF-A0A661P063-F1
#
_entry.id   AF-A0A661P063-F1
#
_cell.length_a   1.000
_cell.length_b   1.000
_cell.length_c   1.000
_cell.angle_alpha   90.00
_cell.angle_beta   90.00
_cell.angle_gamma   90.00
#
_symmetry.space_group_name_H-M   'P 1'
#
loop_
_entity.id
_entity.type
_entity.pdbx_description
1 polymer ?
#
loop_
_entity_poly.entity_id
_entity_poly.type
_entity_poly.pdbx_seq_one_letter_code
_entity_poly.pdbx_strand_id
1 'polypeptide(L)'
;MEIPPVFQNPNDPSGISFLHAQRPSLVLGQAALTAELPTQAAAFIAARHLAYYRPGLYIRHLVPTGTGMRSWLFAAIKLIHESFPISDELASMVAANVEAIKPAVHGPARDQLSSAVSKLLQSGAIDLKKWVGGVDLSADRAGFLVCHDLEIACDMIKASDEESAAVPHRERILELTLFAVDPKYFHIRKRLGITIDV
;
A
#
# COMPACT_ATOMS: atom_id res chain seq x y z
N MET A 1 -15.27 3.57 4.18
CA MET A 1 -13.96 4.13 3.77
C MET A 1 -14.28 5.37 2.96
N GLU A 2 -13.71 6.51 3.34
CA GLU A 2 -13.91 7.74 2.60
C GLU A 2 -13.08 7.69 1.30
N ILE A 3 -13.65 8.14 0.18
CA ILE A 3 -12.96 8.16 -1.11
C ILE A 3 -11.88 9.26 -1.06
N PRO A 4 -10.64 9.01 -1.52
CA PRO A 4 -9.63 10.06 -1.57
C PRO A 4 -10.03 11.16 -2.55
N PRO A 5 -9.80 12.44 -2.22
CA PRO A 5 -9.95 13.53 -3.17
C PRO A 5 -9.05 13.30 -4.39
N VAL A 6 -9.51 13.72 -5.56
CA VAL A 6 -8.78 13.62 -6.82
C VAL A 6 -8.58 15.02 -7.36
N PHE A 7 -7.33 15.37 -7.62
CA PHE A 7 -6.92 16.64 -8.21
C PHE A 7 -6.38 16.44 -9.62
N GLN A 8 -6.40 17.48 -10.43
CA GLN A 8 -5.77 17.48 -11.75
C GLN A 8 -4.55 18.40 -11.71
N ASN A 9 -3.44 17.96 -12.30
CA ASN A 9 -2.26 18.79 -12.51
C ASN A 9 -1.75 18.61 -13.95
N PRO A 10 -2.29 19.35 -14.93
CA PRO A 10 -1.88 19.22 -16.33
C PRO A 10 -0.40 19.58 -16.60
N ASN A 11 0.30 20.20 -15.65
CA ASN A 11 1.72 20.55 -15.78
C ASN A 11 2.67 19.43 -15.31
N ASP A 12 2.14 18.41 -14.63
CA ASP A 12 2.90 17.23 -14.25
C ASP A 12 2.83 16.21 -15.40
N PRO A 13 3.95 15.78 -16.01
CA PRO A 13 3.92 14.80 -17.09
C PRO A 13 3.51 13.38 -16.63
N SER A 14 3.39 13.14 -15.32
CA SER A 14 3.08 11.83 -14.77
C SER A 14 1.65 11.35 -15.09
N GLY A 15 1.42 10.06 -14.82
CA GLY A 15 0.09 9.45 -14.91
C GLY A 15 -0.76 9.74 -13.68
N ILE A 16 -1.24 8.67 -13.03
CA ILE A 16 -1.90 8.77 -11.73
C ILE A 16 -0.82 8.64 -10.65
N SER A 17 -0.81 9.57 -9.71
CA SER A 17 0.19 9.64 -8.64
C SER A 17 -0.46 9.86 -7.28
N PHE A 18 0.23 9.42 -6.21
CA PHE A 18 -0.20 9.71 -4.84
C PHE A 18 0.17 11.13 -4.44
N LEU A 19 -0.81 11.89 -3.95
CA LEU A 19 -0.59 13.22 -3.39
C LEU A 19 -0.56 13.12 -1.85
N HIS A 20 0.62 13.34 -1.27
CA HIS A 20 0.88 13.33 0.17
C HIS A 20 0.45 14.65 0.85
N ALA A 21 -0.83 15.02 0.70
CA ALA A 21 -1.43 16.15 1.39
C ALA A 21 -1.92 15.77 2.80
N GLN A 22 -2.37 16.77 3.59
CA GLN A 22 -2.96 16.54 4.92
C GLN A 22 -4.03 15.44 4.91
N ARG A 23 -4.84 15.42 3.85
CA ARG A 23 -5.67 14.28 3.49
C ARG A 23 -5.00 13.55 2.32
N PRO A 24 -4.62 12.27 2.48
CA PRO A 24 -4.17 11.43 1.38
C PRO A 24 -5.11 11.56 0.18
N SER A 25 -4.55 11.95 -0.96
CA SER A 25 -5.32 12.29 -2.17
C SER A 25 -4.63 11.72 -3.40
N LEU A 26 -5.32 11.72 -4.54
CA LEU A 26 -4.76 11.37 -5.85
C LEU A 26 -4.55 12.62 -6.69
N VAL A 27 -3.55 12.58 -7.56
CA VAL A 27 -3.37 13.59 -8.61
C VAL A 27 -3.30 12.90 -9.97
N LEU A 28 -4.02 13.47 -10.94
CA LEU A 28 -3.98 13.08 -12.34
C LEU A 28 -3.06 14.07 -13.07
N GLY A 29 -1.89 13.62 -13.47
CA GLY A 29 -0.99 14.36 -14.35
C GLY A 29 -1.45 14.35 -15.81
N GLN A 30 -0.72 15.04 -16.67
CA GLN A 30 -1.00 15.16 -18.10
C GLN A 30 -1.19 13.80 -18.76
N ALA A 31 -0.30 12.83 -18.49
CA ALA A 31 -0.40 11.51 -19.11
C ALA A 31 -1.68 10.78 -18.70
N ALA A 32 -2.17 10.93 -17.46
CA ALA A 32 -3.45 10.34 -17.07
C ALA A 32 -4.65 11.02 -17.70
N LEU A 33 -4.56 12.32 -17.99
CA LEU A 33 -5.65 13.11 -18.58
C LEU A 33 -5.76 12.92 -20.10
N THR A 34 -4.65 12.62 -20.79
CA THR A 34 -4.61 12.47 -22.24
C THR A 34 -4.49 11.02 -22.70
N ALA A 35 -4.31 10.05 -21.79
CA ALA A 35 -4.13 8.67 -22.17
C ALA A 35 -5.42 8.05 -22.74
N GLU A 36 -5.29 7.44 -23.91
CA GLU A 36 -6.28 6.54 -24.47
C GLU A 36 -5.94 5.11 -24.03
N LEU A 37 -6.57 4.68 -22.93
CA LEU A 37 -6.38 3.34 -22.38
C LEU A 37 -7.66 2.51 -22.55
N PRO A 38 -7.56 1.20 -22.81
CA PRO A 38 -8.70 0.30 -22.67
C PRO A 38 -9.31 0.43 -21.27
N THR A 39 -10.65 0.35 -21.18
CA THR A 39 -11.39 0.49 -19.91
C THR A 39 -10.86 -0.44 -18.82
N GLN A 40 -10.50 -1.68 -19.17
CA GLN A 40 -9.93 -2.67 -18.25
C GLN A 40 -8.57 -2.22 -17.71
N ALA A 41 -7.70 -1.66 -18.54
CA ALA A 41 -6.40 -1.15 -18.10
C ALA A 41 -6.57 0.03 -17.14
N ALA A 42 -7.45 0.98 -17.47
CA ALA A 42 -7.81 2.09 -16.59
C ALA A 42 -8.41 1.60 -15.25
N ALA A 43 -9.28 0.58 -15.30
CA ALA A 43 -9.86 -0.06 -14.13
C ALA A 43 -8.82 -0.73 -13.23
N PHE A 44 -7.82 -1.41 -13.80
CA PHE A 44 -6.70 -1.99 -13.05
C PHE A 44 -5.94 -0.91 -12.29
N ILE A 45 -5.54 0.16 -13.00
CA ILE A 45 -4.77 1.26 -12.42
C ILE A 45 -5.55 1.93 -11.30
N ALA A 46 -6.82 2.28 -11.53
CA ALA A 46 -7.66 2.94 -10.55
C ALA A 46 -7.88 2.08 -9.30
N ALA A 47 -8.24 0.81 -9.46
CA ALA A 47 -8.49 -0.09 -8.34
C ALA A 47 -7.22 -0.37 -7.53
N ARG A 48 -6.07 -0.52 -8.19
CA ARG A 48 -4.76 -0.67 -7.53
C ARG A 48 -4.43 0.56 -6.69
N HIS A 49 -4.58 1.78 -7.24
CA HIS A 49 -4.33 3.02 -6.49
C HIS A 49 -5.26 3.17 -5.29
N LEU A 50 -6.56 2.93 -5.49
CA LEU A 50 -7.56 3.02 -4.43
C LEU A 50 -7.34 1.99 -3.31
N ALA A 51 -6.79 0.81 -3.64
CA ALA A 51 -6.50 -0.22 -2.64
C ALA A 51 -5.53 0.27 -1.55
N TYR A 52 -4.56 1.11 -1.90
CA TYR A 52 -3.61 1.66 -0.94
C TYR A 52 -4.22 2.64 0.06
N TYR A 53 -5.43 3.16 -0.18
CA TYR A 53 -6.15 4.02 0.77
C TYR A 53 -6.89 3.22 1.85
N ARG A 54 -6.86 1.89 1.78
CA ARG A 54 -7.31 1.04 2.89
C ARG A 54 -6.45 1.39 4.13
N PRO A 55 -7.07 1.55 5.31
CA PRO A 55 -6.34 1.91 6.52
C PRO A 55 -5.10 1.04 6.76
N GLY A 56 -3.96 1.69 7.00
CA GLY A 56 -2.68 1.03 7.23
C GLY A 56 -1.84 0.76 5.96
N LEU A 57 -2.41 0.79 4.75
CA LEU A 57 -1.66 0.49 3.52
C LEU A 57 -0.96 1.72 2.94
N TYR A 58 -1.54 2.91 3.11
CA TYR A 58 -1.02 4.15 2.51
C TYR A 58 0.41 4.50 2.93
N ILE A 59 0.83 4.06 4.12
CA ILE A 59 2.19 4.29 4.63
C ILE A 59 3.27 3.68 3.71
N ARG A 60 2.92 2.64 2.92
CA ARG A 60 3.79 2.08 1.86
C ARG A 60 4.24 3.12 0.84
N HIS A 61 3.41 4.12 0.56
CA HIS A 61 3.73 5.21 -0.37
C HIS A 61 4.28 6.45 0.35
N LEU A 62 3.88 6.69 1.60
CA LEU A 62 4.41 7.80 2.38
C LEU A 62 5.86 7.58 2.84
N VAL A 63 6.23 6.32 3.10
CA VAL A 63 7.56 5.91 3.59
C VAL A 63 8.12 4.86 2.62
N PRO A 64 8.73 5.28 1.49
CA PRO A 64 9.05 4.36 0.41
C PRO A 64 10.27 3.48 0.68
N THR A 65 11.10 3.81 1.68
CA THR A 65 12.33 3.07 1.97
C THR A 65 12.15 2.08 3.11
N GLY A 66 12.78 0.91 3.00
CA GLY A 66 12.76 -0.11 4.06
C GLY A 66 13.37 0.39 5.37
N THR A 67 14.45 1.18 5.27
CA THR A 67 15.09 1.85 6.43
C THR A 67 14.15 2.85 7.09
N GLY A 68 13.45 3.68 6.30
CA GLY A 68 12.46 4.62 6.82
C GLY A 68 11.30 3.89 7.51
N MET A 69 10.78 2.83 6.90
CA MET A 69 9.68 2.03 7.47
C MET A 69 10.07 1.41 8.81
N ARG A 70 11.29 0.83 8.89
CA ARG A 70 11.85 0.31 10.14
C ARG A 70 11.97 1.40 11.20
N SER A 71 12.49 2.58 10.82
CA SER A 71 12.65 3.70 11.74
C SER A 71 11.31 4.15 12.33
N TRP A 72 10.26 4.29 11.52
CA TRP A 72 8.92 4.65 12.00
C TRP A 72 8.30 3.58 12.89
N LEU A 73 8.45 2.31 12.53
CA LEU A 73 7.97 1.20 13.36
C LEU A 73 8.66 1.21 14.72
N PHE A 74 9.98 1.36 14.75
CA PHE A 74 10.77 1.40 15.97
C PHE A 74 10.46 2.62 16.82
N ALA A 75 10.18 3.77 16.21
CA ALA A 75 9.70 4.95 16.93
C ALA A 75 8.37 4.68 17.63
N ALA A 76 7.42 4.03 16.95
CA ALA A 76 6.14 3.65 17.54
C ALA A 76 6.29 2.67 18.71
N ILE A 77 7.20 1.68 18.59
CA ILE A 77 7.52 0.76 19.69
C ILE A 77 8.18 1.51 20.86
N LYS A 78 9.17 2.35 20.58
CA LYS A 78 9.95 3.07 21.60
C LYS A 78 9.12 4.08 22.39
N LEU A 79 8.07 4.63 21.76
CA LEU A 79 7.10 5.50 22.43
C LEU A 79 6.29 4.80 23.53
N ILE A 80 6.16 3.46 23.46
CA ILE A 80 5.48 2.61 24.44
C ILE A 80 6.49 1.90 25.36
N HIS A 81 7.59 1.41 24.80
CA HIS A 81 8.67 0.71 25.51
C HIS A 81 9.98 1.50 25.36
N GLU A 82 10.25 2.42 26.29
CA GLU A 82 11.39 3.34 26.20
C GLU A 82 12.76 2.61 26.13
N SER A 83 12.86 1.46 26.80
CA SER A 83 14.05 0.61 26.83
C SER A 83 14.21 -0.28 25.59
N PHE A 84 13.34 -0.15 24.58
CA PHE A 84 13.45 -0.93 23.35
C PHE A 84 14.79 -0.67 22.66
N PRO A 85 15.58 -1.73 22.37
CA PRO A 85 16.92 -1.59 21.82
C PRO A 85 16.87 -1.14 20.36
N ILE A 86 17.71 -0.16 20.01
CA ILE A 86 17.84 0.38 18.66
C ILE A 86 19.33 0.35 18.31
N SER A 87 19.68 -0.06 17.09
CA SER A 87 21.06 0.02 16.61
C SER A 87 21.50 1.47 16.41
N ASP A 88 22.79 1.74 16.58
CA ASP A 88 23.35 3.10 16.46
C ASP A 88 23.06 3.74 15.09
N GLU A 89 23.05 2.93 14.03
CA GLU A 89 22.72 3.36 12.66
C GLU A 89 21.32 3.99 12.56
N LEU A 90 20.33 3.48 13.30
CA LEU A 90 18.95 3.95 13.25
C LEU A 90 18.63 4.95 14.37
N ALA A 91 19.48 5.07 15.39
CA ALA A 91 19.16 5.79 16.63
C ALA A 91 18.71 7.24 16.38
N SER A 92 19.42 7.98 15.53
CA SER A 92 19.09 9.37 15.21
C SER A 92 17.73 9.50 14.50
N MET A 93 17.48 8.66 13.48
CA MET A 93 16.22 8.68 12.74
C MET A 93 15.04 8.27 13.62
N VAL A 94 15.22 7.25 14.47
CA VAL A 94 14.19 6.78 15.39
C VAL A 94 13.86 7.88 16.41
N ALA A 95 14.86 8.55 16.98
CA ALA A 95 14.65 9.64 17.92
C ALA A 95 13.86 10.80 17.29
N ALA A 96 14.23 11.22 16.08
CA ALA A 96 13.50 12.25 15.34
C ALA A 96 12.03 11.84 15.08
N ASN A 97 11.81 10.59 14.68
CA ASN A 97 10.48 10.05 14.43
C ASN A 97 9.63 9.97 15.71
N VAL A 98 10.20 9.59 16.85
CA VAL A 98 9.52 9.59 18.16
C VAL A 98 8.98 10.98 18.47
N GLU A 99 9.83 12.00 18.36
CA GLU A 99 9.43 13.39 18.64
C GLU A 99 8.35 13.88 17.66
N ALA A 100 8.35 13.40 16.41
CA ALA A 100 7.32 13.74 15.44
C ALA A 100 5.94 13.14 15.75
N ILE A 101 5.86 11.89 16.26
CA ILE A 101 4.56 11.22 16.54
C ILE A 101 4.03 11.48 17.95
N LYS A 102 4.91 11.81 18.91
CA LYS A 102 4.57 12.00 20.32
C LYS A 102 3.40 12.98 20.55
N PRO A 103 3.27 14.12 19.84
CA PRO A 103 2.13 15.02 20.02
C PRO A 103 0.78 14.39 19.63
N ALA A 104 0.77 13.49 18.64
CA ALA A 104 -0.44 12.87 18.11
C ALA A 104 -0.87 11.61 18.87
N VAL A 105 0.04 10.98 19.64
CA VAL A 105 -0.21 9.70 20.31
C VAL A 105 -0.36 9.90 21.82
N HIS A 106 -1.55 10.32 22.23
CA HIS A 106 -1.94 10.50 23.62
C HIS A 106 -3.34 9.93 23.87
N GLY A 107 -3.71 9.74 25.15
CA GLY A 107 -5.02 9.23 25.54
C GLY A 107 -5.37 7.90 24.85
N PRO A 108 -6.59 7.76 24.29
CA PRO A 108 -7.04 6.50 23.66
C PRO A 108 -6.14 5.99 22.53
N ALA A 109 -5.50 6.89 21.77
CA ALA A 109 -4.58 6.51 20.70
C ALA A 109 -3.32 5.82 21.25
N ARG A 110 -2.85 6.24 22.42
CA ARG A 110 -1.71 5.61 23.12
C ARG A 110 -2.07 4.21 23.60
N ASP A 111 -3.28 4.01 24.13
CA ASP A 111 -3.74 2.69 24.59
C ASP A 111 -3.87 1.71 23.41
N GLN A 112 -4.42 2.17 22.28
CA GLN A 112 -4.49 1.38 21.05
C GLN A 112 -3.09 1.00 20.55
N LEU A 113 -2.16 1.96 20.53
CA LEU A 113 -0.78 1.69 20.13
C LEU A 113 -0.11 0.70 21.09
N SER A 114 -0.30 0.86 22.41
CA SER A 114 0.24 -0.06 23.42
C SER A 114 -0.24 -1.49 23.22
N SER A 115 -1.54 -1.67 22.92
CA SER A 115 -2.11 -2.99 22.60
C SER A 115 -1.51 -3.58 21.32
N ALA A 116 -1.38 -2.77 20.27
CA ALA A 116 -0.81 -3.20 18.99
C ALA A 116 0.67 -3.58 19.12
N VAL A 117 1.46 -2.76 19.80
CA VAL A 117 2.89 -3.02 20.06
C VAL A 117 3.07 -4.29 20.90
N SER A 118 2.27 -4.48 21.95
CA SER A 118 2.33 -5.69 22.78
C SER A 118 2.06 -6.95 21.95
N LYS A 119 1.00 -6.94 21.12
CA LYS A 119 0.69 -8.06 20.22
C LYS A 119 1.78 -8.31 19.19
N LEU A 120 2.34 -7.24 18.63
CA LEU A 120 3.40 -7.32 17.64
C LEU A 120 4.66 -7.96 18.21
N LEU A 121 5.12 -7.53 19.39
CA LEU A 121 6.30 -8.08 20.06
C LEU A 121 6.09 -9.55 20.48
N GLN A 122 4.86 -9.94 20.82
CA GLN A 122 4.51 -11.34 21.11
C GLN A 122 4.45 -12.22 19.85
N SER A 123 4.19 -11.65 18.67
CA SER A 123 4.05 -12.39 17.41
C SER A 123 5.36 -12.89 16.81
N GLY A 124 6.50 -12.50 17.40
CA GLY A 124 7.83 -12.94 16.98
C GLY A 124 8.48 -12.00 15.96
N ALA A 125 9.20 -12.58 14.99
CA ALA A 125 9.99 -11.81 14.04
C ALA A 125 9.13 -10.93 13.13
N ILE A 126 9.45 -9.64 13.06
CA ILE A 126 8.74 -8.66 12.23
C ILE A 126 9.43 -8.58 10.87
N ASP A 127 8.74 -9.02 9.83
CA ASP A 127 9.23 -8.93 8.45
C ASP A 127 8.52 -7.82 7.68
N LEU A 128 9.09 -6.62 7.73
CA LEU A 128 8.57 -5.46 7.00
C LEU A 128 8.67 -5.60 5.48
N LYS A 129 9.66 -6.36 4.97
CA LYS A 129 9.79 -6.58 3.52
C LYS A 129 8.61 -7.43 3.04
N LYS A 130 8.30 -8.50 3.76
CA LYS A 130 7.13 -9.35 3.49
C LYS A 130 5.82 -8.58 3.66
N TRP A 131 5.71 -7.72 4.67
CA TRP A 131 4.52 -6.89 4.84
C TRP A 131 4.32 -5.96 3.64
N VAL A 132 5.35 -5.19 3.26
CA VAL A 132 5.33 -4.29 2.10
C VAL A 132 4.97 -5.05 0.81
N GLY A 133 5.59 -6.20 0.55
CA GLY A 133 5.24 -7.03 -0.60
C GLY A 133 3.79 -7.52 -0.55
N GLY A 134 3.29 -7.90 0.64
CA GLY A 134 1.89 -8.29 0.85
C GLY A 134 0.91 -7.15 0.56
N VAL A 135 1.27 -5.89 0.85
CA VAL A 135 0.48 -4.72 0.48
C VAL A 135 0.40 -4.59 -1.05
N ASP A 136 1.54 -4.63 -1.73
CA ASP A 136 1.61 -4.46 -3.19
C ASP A 136 0.86 -5.58 -3.93
N LEU A 137 1.02 -6.83 -3.49
CA LEU A 137 0.28 -7.97 -4.02
C LEU A 137 -1.23 -7.87 -3.76
N SER A 138 -1.64 -7.31 -2.62
CA SER A 138 -3.07 -7.06 -2.33
C SER A 138 -3.65 -5.99 -3.26
N ALA A 139 -2.87 -4.95 -3.58
CA ALA A 139 -3.27 -3.92 -4.52
C ALA A 139 -3.36 -4.46 -5.96
N ASP A 140 -2.44 -5.33 -6.38
CA ASP A 140 -2.50 -6.00 -7.69
C ASP A 140 -3.74 -6.91 -7.82
N ARG A 141 -4.06 -7.67 -6.76
CA ARG A 141 -5.29 -8.50 -6.71
C ARG A 141 -6.55 -7.65 -6.80
N ALA A 142 -6.58 -6.48 -6.15
CA ALA A 142 -7.68 -5.54 -6.28
C ALA A 142 -7.78 -4.96 -7.70
N GLY A 143 -6.64 -4.62 -8.32
CA GLY A 143 -6.55 -4.23 -9.72
C GLY A 143 -7.17 -5.27 -10.64
N PHE A 144 -6.72 -6.52 -10.52
CA PHE A 144 -7.22 -7.63 -11.33
C PHE A 144 -8.70 -7.92 -11.13
N LEU A 145 -9.18 -7.87 -9.87
CA LEU A 145 -10.58 -8.10 -9.56
C LEU A 145 -11.52 -7.11 -10.28
N VAL A 146 -11.10 -5.85 -10.42
CA VAL A 146 -11.92 -4.80 -11.04
C VAL A 146 -11.72 -4.74 -12.55
N CYS A 147 -10.50 -4.94 -13.07
CA CYS A 147 -10.29 -5.00 -14.52
C CYS A 147 -10.89 -6.25 -15.17
N HIS A 148 -11.02 -7.32 -14.38
CA HIS A 148 -11.60 -8.60 -14.77
C HIS A 148 -10.94 -9.26 -15.99
N ASP A 149 -9.67 -8.96 -16.24
CA ASP A 149 -8.90 -9.47 -17.37
C ASP A 149 -7.47 -9.75 -16.89
N LEU A 150 -7.08 -11.03 -16.89
CA LEU A 150 -5.80 -11.47 -16.35
C LEU A 150 -4.64 -11.08 -17.26
N GLU A 151 -4.84 -11.10 -18.57
CA GLU A 151 -3.82 -10.72 -19.55
C GLU A 151 -3.50 -9.24 -19.41
N ILE A 152 -4.54 -8.39 -19.41
CA ILE A 152 -4.37 -6.95 -19.19
C ILE A 152 -3.73 -6.67 -17.82
N ALA A 153 -4.15 -7.37 -16.75
CA ALA A 153 -3.55 -7.17 -15.44
C ALA A 153 -2.05 -7.52 -15.42
N CYS A 154 -1.66 -8.60 -16.10
CA CYS A 154 -0.25 -8.98 -16.24
C CYS A 154 0.54 -7.95 -17.04
N ASP A 155 -0.04 -7.42 -18.12
CA ASP A 155 0.60 -6.39 -18.93
C ASP A 155 0.75 -5.07 -18.19
N MET A 156 -0.23 -4.69 -17.35
CA MET A 156 -0.10 -3.54 -16.45
C MET A 156 1.00 -3.73 -15.40
N ILE A 157 1.21 -4.95 -14.90
CA ILE A 157 2.36 -5.25 -14.01
C ILE A 157 3.68 -5.09 -14.77
N LYS A 158 3.79 -5.66 -15.98
CA LYS A 158 5.01 -5.56 -16.80
C LYS A 158 5.34 -4.11 -17.20
N ALA A 159 4.33 -3.29 -17.43
CA ALA A 159 4.47 -1.89 -17.79
C ALA A 159 4.79 -0.97 -16.59
N SER A 160 4.67 -1.47 -15.35
CA SER A 160 5.01 -0.70 -14.15
C SER A 160 6.53 -0.60 -13.94
N ASP A 161 6.97 0.35 -13.13
CA ASP A 161 8.39 0.50 -12.79
C ASP A 161 8.85 -0.62 -11.82
N GLU A 162 9.73 -1.51 -12.31
CA GLU A 162 10.25 -2.65 -11.53
C GLU A 162 11.21 -2.21 -10.43
N GLU A 163 11.95 -1.10 -10.61
CA GLU A 163 12.93 -0.64 -9.62
C GLU A 163 12.26 -0.18 -8.32
N SER A 164 11.04 0.36 -8.44
CA SER A 164 10.21 0.77 -7.29
C SER A 164 9.41 -0.38 -6.65
N ALA A 165 9.43 -1.57 -7.26
CA ALA A 165 8.61 -2.70 -6.85
C ALA A 165 9.23 -3.46 -5.67
N ALA A 166 8.42 -3.72 -4.64
CA ALA A 166 8.88 -4.53 -3.50
C ALA A 166 9.03 -6.03 -3.83
N VAL A 167 8.29 -6.47 -4.84
CA VAL A 167 8.22 -7.85 -5.33
C VAL A 167 8.51 -7.80 -6.84
N PRO A 168 9.45 -8.60 -7.37
CA PRO A 168 9.77 -8.60 -8.80
C PRO A 168 8.54 -8.91 -9.66
N HIS A 169 8.51 -8.39 -10.90
CA HIS A 169 7.36 -8.55 -11.80
C HIS A 169 6.99 -10.01 -12.02
N ARG A 170 7.99 -10.88 -12.21
CA ARG A 170 7.78 -12.32 -12.39
C ARG A 170 7.01 -12.94 -11.21
N GLU A 171 7.35 -12.56 -9.99
CA GLU A 171 6.70 -13.09 -8.79
C GLU A 171 5.30 -12.48 -8.59
N ARG A 172 5.12 -11.18 -8.89
CA ARG A 172 3.79 -10.54 -8.89
C ARG A 172 2.82 -11.21 -9.86
N ILE A 173 3.27 -11.52 -11.09
CA ILE A 173 2.48 -12.21 -12.12
C ILE A 173 2.12 -13.63 -11.68
N LEU A 174 3.08 -14.36 -11.09
CA LEU A 174 2.83 -15.70 -10.53
C LEU A 174 1.75 -15.65 -9.45
N GLU A 175 1.89 -14.76 -8.47
CA GLU A 175 0.93 -14.58 -7.37
C GLU A 175 -0.46 -14.17 -7.87
N LEU A 176 -0.53 -13.34 -8.91
CA LEU A 176 -1.79 -12.94 -9.52
C LEU A 176 -2.47 -14.10 -10.25
N THR A 177 -1.68 -14.92 -10.96
CA THR A 177 -2.17 -16.13 -11.64
C THR A 177 -2.69 -17.16 -10.63
N LEU A 178 -1.98 -17.36 -9.52
CA LEU A 178 -2.43 -18.22 -8.43
C LEU A 178 -3.73 -17.69 -7.80
N PHE A 179 -3.85 -16.37 -7.62
CA PHE A 179 -5.07 -15.76 -7.11
C PHE A 179 -6.26 -15.92 -8.07
N ALA A 180 -6.04 -15.90 -9.38
CA ALA A 180 -7.11 -16.05 -10.38
C ALA A 180 -7.84 -17.40 -10.32
N VAL A 181 -7.21 -18.41 -9.72
CA VAL A 181 -7.78 -19.75 -9.49
C VAL A 181 -8.08 -20.04 -8.03
N ASP A 182 -7.85 -19.07 -7.12
CA ASP A 182 -8.12 -19.23 -5.68
C ASP A 182 -9.64 -19.14 -5.40
N PRO A 183 -10.24 -20.06 -4.62
CA PRO A 183 -11.64 -19.98 -4.18
C PRO A 183 -12.06 -18.61 -3.62
N LYS A 184 -11.14 -17.90 -2.95
CA LYS A 184 -11.36 -16.55 -2.41
C LYS A 184 -11.64 -15.53 -3.52
N TYR A 185 -10.98 -15.62 -4.67
CA TYR A 185 -11.24 -14.74 -5.80
C TYR A 185 -12.69 -14.90 -6.30
N PHE A 186 -13.14 -16.13 -6.50
CA PHE A 186 -14.51 -16.43 -6.91
C PHE A 186 -15.54 -15.98 -5.86
N HIS A 187 -15.24 -16.16 -4.57
CA HIS A 187 -16.11 -15.69 -3.49
C HIS A 187 -16.27 -14.16 -3.49
N ILE A 188 -15.18 -13.42 -3.71
CA ILE A 188 -15.24 -11.95 -3.79
C ILE A 188 -16.03 -11.52 -5.02
N ARG A 189 -15.80 -12.15 -6.18
CA ARG A 189 -16.56 -11.86 -7.40
C ARG A 189 -18.07 -12.07 -7.22
N LYS A 190 -18.47 -13.16 -6.55
CA LYS A 190 -19.88 -13.42 -6.24
C LYS A 190 -20.47 -12.32 -5.35
N ARG A 191 -19.75 -11.88 -4.32
CA ARG A 191 -20.18 -10.79 -3.44
C ARG A 191 -20.30 -9.44 -4.14
N LEU A 192 -19.51 -9.22 -5.18
CA LEU A 192 -19.55 -8.01 -6.00
C LEU A 192 -20.60 -8.09 -7.13
N GLY A 193 -21.29 -9.22 -7.30
CA GLY A 193 -22.28 -9.39 -8.37
C GLY A 193 -21.68 -9.41 -9.77
N ILE A 194 -20.38 -9.72 -9.90
CA ILE A 194 -19.65 -9.78 -11.19
C ILE A 194 -19.45 -11.21 -11.68
N THR A 195 -20.16 -12.18 -11.11
CA THR A 195 -20.12 -13.57 -11.57
C THR A 195 -20.98 -13.75 -12.82
N ILE A 196 -20.47 -14.57 -13.74
CA ILE A 196 -21.29 -15.14 -14.82
C ILE A 196 -22.09 -16.24 -14.15
N ASP A 197 -23.40 -16.06 -14.02
CA ASP A 197 -24.29 -17.17 -13.67
C ASP A 197 -24.21 -18.18 -14.83
N VAL A 198 -23.78 -19.40 -14.54
CA VAL A 198 -23.85 -20.54 -15.46
C VAL A 198 -25.11 -21.32 -15.15
#